data_AF-A0A5Q4FG83-F1
#
_entry.id   AF-A0A5Q4FG83-F1
#
_cell.length_a   1.000
_cell.length_b   1.000
_cell.length_c   1.000
_cell.angle_alpha   90.00
_cell.angle_beta   90.00
_cell.angle_gamma   90.00
#
_symmetry.space_group_name_H-M   'P 1'
#
loop_
_entity.id
_entity.type
_entity.pdbx_description
1 polymer ?
#
loop_
_entity_poly.entity_id
_entity_poly.type
_entity_poly.pdbx_seq_one_letter_code
_entity_poly.pdbx_strand_id
1 'polypeptide(L)'
;MSFFARTFILSMALYLSAASLGPASSQAGTPPPEDVIHDMIDAISLDSLRKHIQVLEDAGGTRSRISFTRGKHNAAVYIREVFDGMPGLSSVYYDTFYVASAQQPFSNMPQVNVVATIEGSVYPDSYYVIGGHYDSTADRDENWNNGANWQTIEAPGADDNATGVAAVLEMARVLSDPATGFRPDYTLVFVAFGVEERIPQSIRASNINTNHVGSRHFAKRASSNNDDIRGMISIDMIGYNNHHMYTSLVMHNNFMVNESVQFG
;
A
#
# COMPACT_ATOMS: atom_id res chain seq x y z
N MET A 1 10.90 -4.71 -17.60
CA MET A 1 10.70 -3.69 -16.55
C MET A 1 10.52 -2.26 -17.08
N SER A 2 11.19 -1.81 -18.15
CA SER A 2 11.17 -0.38 -18.55
C SER A 2 9.90 0.13 -19.24
N PHE A 3 9.08 -0.75 -19.84
CA PHE A 3 7.83 -0.36 -20.50
C PHE A 3 6.62 -0.46 -19.54
N PHE A 4 6.59 -1.49 -18.70
CA PHE A 4 5.47 -1.80 -17.79
C PHE A 4 5.22 -0.78 -16.68
N ALA A 5 6.27 -0.24 -16.05
CA ALA A 5 6.09 0.73 -14.97
C ALA A 5 5.49 2.06 -15.47
N ARG A 6 5.78 2.42 -16.74
CA ARG A 6 5.25 3.63 -17.38
C ARG A 6 3.79 3.43 -17.81
N THR A 7 3.43 2.28 -18.36
CA THR A 7 2.05 1.99 -18.80
C THR A 7 1.07 1.81 -17.63
N PHE A 8 1.49 1.28 -16.48
CA PHE A 8 0.63 1.12 -15.30
C PHE A 8 0.21 2.46 -14.66
N ILE A 9 1.07 3.48 -14.73
CA ILE A 9 0.76 4.81 -14.16
C ILE A 9 0.01 5.68 -15.18
N LEU A 10 0.23 5.49 -16.49
CA LEU A 10 -0.54 6.11 -17.57
C LEU A 10 -2.06 5.82 -17.49
N SER A 11 -2.45 4.61 -17.10
CA SER A 11 -3.87 4.24 -16.95
C SER A 11 -4.51 4.74 -15.64
N MET A 12 -3.71 5.07 -14.62
CA MET A 12 -4.20 5.58 -13.33
C MET A 12 -4.53 7.08 -13.38
N ALA A 13 -3.72 7.85 -14.13
CA ALA A 13 -3.96 9.29 -14.30
C ALA A 13 -5.18 9.60 -15.19
N LEU A 14 -5.51 8.73 -16.15
CA LEU A 14 -6.70 8.91 -17.00
C LEU A 14 -8.03 8.66 -16.26
N TYR A 15 -8.04 7.82 -15.22
CA TYR A 15 -9.26 7.46 -14.48
C TYR A 15 -9.62 8.42 -13.35
N LEU A 16 -8.64 9.15 -12.80
CA LEU A 16 -8.90 10.25 -11.86
C LEU A 16 -9.58 11.47 -12.52
N SER A 17 -9.69 11.50 -13.87
CA SER A 17 -10.45 12.51 -14.61
C SER A 17 -11.85 12.08 -15.11
N ALA A 18 -12.21 10.79 -15.06
CA ALA A 18 -13.37 10.27 -15.81
C ALA A 18 -14.51 9.64 -14.98
N ALA A 19 -14.46 9.67 -13.64
CA ALA A 19 -15.57 9.22 -12.80
C ALA A 19 -16.57 10.36 -12.50
N SER A 20 -17.26 10.87 -13.51
CA SER A 20 -18.39 11.81 -13.35
C SER A 20 -19.59 11.41 -14.19
N LEU A 21 -20.24 10.29 -13.82
CA LEU A 21 -21.60 9.98 -14.26
C LEU A 21 -22.55 10.04 -13.07
N GLY A 22 -22.79 11.28 -12.62
CA GLY A 22 -23.88 11.67 -11.74
C GLY A 22 -24.48 12.98 -12.26
N PRO A 23 -25.78 13.25 -12.06
CA PRO A 23 -26.38 14.50 -12.52
C PRO A 23 -25.71 15.66 -11.78
N ALA A 24 -25.30 16.65 -12.57
CA ALA A 24 -24.43 17.74 -12.15
C ALA A 24 -24.90 18.50 -10.91
N SER A 25 -24.04 18.58 -9.91
CA SER A 25 -23.92 19.75 -9.02
C SER A 25 -22.49 19.88 -8.50
N SER A 26 -21.90 21.05 -8.81
CA SER A 26 -20.65 21.67 -8.35
C SER A 26 -19.30 21.02 -8.70
N GLN A 27 -18.63 21.64 -9.68
CA GLN A 27 -17.18 21.71 -9.91
C GLN A 27 -16.31 20.82 -9.00
N ALA A 28 -16.00 19.61 -9.47
CA ALA A 28 -14.68 19.06 -9.24
C ALA A 28 -13.66 20.00 -9.91
N GLY A 29 -12.48 20.20 -9.32
CA GLY A 29 -11.44 21.03 -9.92
C GLY A 29 -11.09 20.54 -11.33
N THR A 30 -10.51 21.44 -12.14
CA THR A 30 -9.94 21.02 -13.42
C THR A 30 -8.88 19.94 -13.15
N PRO A 31 -8.94 18.77 -13.81
CA PRO A 31 -7.88 17.77 -13.71
C PRO A 31 -6.52 18.43 -13.95
N PRO A 32 -5.43 17.93 -13.34
CA PRO A 32 -4.12 18.45 -13.65
C PRO A 32 -3.90 18.42 -15.17
N PRO A 33 -3.31 19.49 -15.74
CA PRO A 33 -2.97 19.53 -17.15
C PRO A 33 -2.23 18.26 -17.58
N GLU A 34 -2.47 17.77 -18.80
CA GLU A 34 -1.94 16.49 -19.28
C GLU A 34 -0.41 16.43 -19.23
N ASP A 35 0.26 17.56 -19.48
CA ASP A 35 1.69 17.77 -19.32
C ASP A 35 2.17 17.53 -17.88
N VAL A 36 1.43 17.96 -16.86
CA VAL A 36 1.75 17.68 -15.45
C VAL A 36 1.67 16.18 -15.15
N ILE A 37 0.70 15.47 -15.73
CA ILE A 37 0.59 14.02 -15.61
C ILE A 37 1.78 13.32 -16.27
N HIS A 38 2.16 13.73 -17.47
CA HIS A 38 3.32 13.17 -18.17
C HIS A 38 4.62 13.43 -17.40
N ASP A 39 4.80 14.62 -16.84
CA ASP A 39 5.96 14.96 -16.01
C ASP A 39 6.04 14.09 -14.75
N MET A 40 4.91 13.81 -14.09
CA MET A 40 4.87 12.88 -12.96
C MET A 40 5.25 11.45 -13.38
N ILE A 41 4.79 11.01 -14.55
CA ILE A 41 5.13 9.68 -15.08
C ILE A 41 6.63 9.62 -15.39
N ASP A 42 7.20 10.65 -15.99
CA ASP A 42 8.63 10.70 -16.28
C ASP A 42 9.48 10.83 -15.01
N ALA A 43 8.92 11.38 -13.93
CA ALA A 43 9.58 11.45 -12.63
C ALA A 43 9.68 10.09 -11.91
N ILE A 44 8.95 9.05 -12.35
CA ILE A 44 9.04 7.69 -11.76
C ILE A 44 10.44 7.12 -11.95
N SER A 45 11.07 6.70 -10.84
CA SER A 45 12.41 6.15 -10.80
C SER A 45 12.38 4.64 -10.60
N LEU A 46 12.84 3.90 -11.62
CA LEU A 46 13.05 2.46 -11.53
C LEU A 46 14.09 2.09 -10.47
N ASP A 47 15.07 2.96 -10.22
CA ASP A 47 16.10 2.73 -9.21
C ASP A 47 15.54 2.91 -7.81
N SER A 48 14.63 3.87 -7.60
CA SER A 48 13.87 4.03 -6.36
C SER A 48 13.05 2.77 -6.06
N LEU A 49 12.25 2.32 -7.04
CA LEU A 49 11.45 1.09 -6.91
C LEU A 49 12.30 -0.13 -6.55
N ARG A 50 13.40 -0.36 -7.26
CA ARG A 50 14.33 -1.49 -6.99
C ARG A 50 14.95 -1.39 -5.61
N LYS A 51 15.37 -0.19 -5.20
CA LYS A 51 15.94 0.05 -3.86
C LYS A 51 14.92 -0.29 -2.77
N HIS A 52 13.68 0.16 -2.89
CA HIS A 52 12.64 -0.15 -1.91
C HIS A 52 12.39 -1.65 -1.79
N ILE A 53 12.29 -2.36 -2.91
CA ILE A 53 12.14 -3.82 -2.93
C ILE A 53 13.34 -4.50 -2.24
N GLN A 54 14.56 -4.08 -2.56
CA GLN A 54 15.80 -4.64 -2.00
C GLN A 54 15.95 -4.41 -0.49
N VAL A 55 15.58 -3.23 0.01
CA VAL A 55 15.64 -2.97 1.45
C VAL A 55 14.58 -3.77 2.19
N LEU A 56 13.37 -3.87 1.62
CA LEU A 56 12.29 -4.63 2.22
C LEU A 56 12.61 -6.14 2.22
N GLU A 57 13.13 -6.71 1.13
CA GLU A 57 13.50 -8.13 1.06
C GLU A 57 14.64 -8.48 2.02
N ASP A 58 15.62 -7.59 2.20
CA ASP A 58 16.71 -7.79 3.15
C ASP A 58 16.22 -7.71 4.60
N ALA A 59 15.25 -6.82 4.87
CA ALA A 59 14.62 -6.64 6.18
C ALA A 59 15.61 -6.40 7.33
N GLY A 60 16.77 -5.77 7.05
CA GLY A 60 17.85 -5.59 8.00
C GLY A 60 18.60 -6.88 8.29
N GLY A 61 18.89 -7.66 7.23
CA GLY A 61 19.60 -8.93 7.25
C GLY A 61 18.81 -10.14 7.72
N THR A 62 17.55 -10.01 8.14
CA THR A 62 16.73 -11.17 8.56
C THR A 62 16.07 -11.87 7.38
N ARG A 63 16.01 -11.21 6.22
CA ARG A 63 15.36 -11.70 5.00
C ARG A 63 13.92 -12.17 5.21
N SER A 64 13.22 -11.59 6.18
CA SER A 64 11.87 -12.01 6.58
C SER A 64 11.14 -10.87 7.26
N ARG A 65 9.90 -10.60 6.81
CA ARG A 65 8.99 -9.61 7.39
C ARG A 65 7.74 -10.26 8.00
N ILE A 66 7.84 -11.53 8.40
CA ILE A 66 6.76 -12.24 9.09
C ILE A 66 6.33 -11.46 10.34
N SER A 67 5.02 -11.36 10.55
CA SER A 67 4.43 -10.67 11.70
C SER A 67 5.11 -11.07 13.02
N PHE A 68 5.37 -10.09 13.89
CA PHE A 68 6.12 -10.21 15.16
C PHE A 68 7.63 -10.48 15.07
N THR A 69 8.22 -10.54 13.87
CA THR A 69 9.69 -10.65 13.73
C THR A 69 10.39 -9.29 13.77
N ARG A 70 11.72 -9.32 13.98
CA ARG A 70 12.55 -8.12 13.91
C ARG A 70 12.57 -7.49 12.51
N GLY A 71 12.58 -8.31 11.45
CA GLY A 71 12.57 -7.77 10.09
C GLY A 71 11.27 -7.05 9.74
N LYS A 72 10.13 -7.52 10.27
CA LYS A 72 8.86 -6.78 10.17
C LYS A 72 8.93 -5.41 10.84
N HIS A 73 9.54 -5.34 12.03
CA HIS A 73 9.76 -4.06 12.71
C HIS A 73 10.69 -3.14 11.91
N ASN A 74 11.82 -3.66 11.43
CA ASN A 74 12.77 -2.91 10.60
C ASN A 74 12.10 -2.34 9.34
N ALA A 75 11.22 -3.12 8.69
CA ALA A 75 10.47 -2.66 7.53
C ALA A 75 9.53 -1.48 7.86
N ALA A 76 8.81 -1.53 8.98
CA ALA A 76 7.97 -0.43 9.41
C ALA A 76 8.78 0.86 9.68
N VAL A 77 9.95 0.72 10.31
CA VAL A 77 10.88 1.85 10.54
C VAL A 77 11.38 2.43 9.22
N TYR A 78 11.83 1.57 8.29
CA TYR A 78 12.29 2.00 6.98
C TYR A 78 11.22 2.76 6.20
N ILE A 79 10.00 2.21 6.13
CA ILE A 79 8.88 2.85 5.42
C ILE A 79 8.58 4.22 6.04
N ARG A 80 8.58 4.29 7.38
CA ARG A 80 8.38 5.53 8.10
C ARG A 80 9.45 6.58 7.78
N GLU A 81 10.72 6.19 7.81
CA GLU A 81 11.85 7.08 7.48
C GLU A 81 11.79 7.58 6.04
N VAL A 82 11.38 6.72 5.10
CA VAL A 82 11.18 7.11 3.69
C VAL A 82 10.08 8.17 3.58
N PHE A 83 8.94 7.99 4.25
CA PHE A 83 7.88 9.00 4.27
C PHE A 83 8.34 10.29 4.97
N ASP A 84 8.96 10.23 6.15
CA ASP A 84 9.43 11.43 6.86
C ASP A 84 10.44 12.25 6.01
N GLY A 85 11.14 11.60 5.07
CA GLY A 85 12.04 12.26 4.13
C GLY A 85 11.36 13.04 2.98
N MET A 86 10.03 12.97 2.84
CA MET A 86 9.27 13.61 1.76
C MET A 86 8.66 14.94 2.23
N PRO A 87 9.17 16.11 1.79
CA PRO A 87 8.77 17.40 2.35
C PRO A 87 7.35 17.85 2.02
N GLY A 88 6.69 17.27 1.01
CA GLY A 88 5.31 17.62 0.66
C GLY A 88 4.23 16.77 1.32
N LEU A 89 4.59 15.84 2.21
CA LEU A 89 3.61 15.14 3.04
C LEU A 89 3.13 16.04 4.18
N SER A 90 1.82 16.11 4.39
CA SER A 90 1.20 16.88 5.46
C SER A 90 1.26 16.17 6.83
N SER A 91 1.31 14.84 6.84
CA SER A 91 1.49 14.06 8.07
C SER A 91 2.11 12.70 7.80
N VAL A 92 2.83 12.17 8.80
CA VAL A 92 3.34 10.80 8.82
C VAL A 92 3.22 10.24 10.24
N TYR A 93 2.57 9.09 10.42
CA TYR A 93 2.36 8.49 11.73
C TYR A 93 2.24 6.95 11.70
N TYR A 94 2.39 6.34 12.87
CA TYR A 94 2.08 4.93 13.08
C TYR A 94 0.64 4.78 13.58
N ASP A 95 -0.19 4.09 12.80
CA ASP A 95 -1.53 3.67 13.24
C ASP A 95 -1.39 2.34 14.00
N THR A 96 -1.39 2.43 15.33
CA THR A 96 -1.03 1.33 16.23
C THR A 96 -2.24 0.49 16.63
N PHE A 97 -2.08 -0.84 16.63
CA PHE A 97 -3.12 -1.80 16.99
C PHE A 97 -2.55 -3.07 17.63
N TYR A 98 -3.43 -3.94 18.13
CA TYR A 98 -3.08 -5.23 18.72
C TYR A 98 -3.78 -6.37 18.00
N VAL A 99 -3.12 -7.53 17.93
CA VAL A 99 -3.68 -8.73 17.30
C VAL A 99 -4.31 -9.60 18.39
N ALA A 100 -5.58 -9.36 18.70
CA ALA A 100 -6.28 -10.05 19.79
C ALA A 100 -6.35 -11.58 19.63
N SER A 101 -6.23 -12.08 18.40
CA SER A 101 -6.19 -13.51 18.06
C SER A 101 -4.82 -14.17 18.28
N ALA A 102 -3.80 -13.42 18.68
CA ALA A 102 -2.49 -13.96 19.03
C ALA A 102 -2.44 -14.44 20.51
N GLN A 103 -1.66 -15.48 20.79
CA GLN A 103 -1.39 -15.94 22.14
C GLN A 103 -0.44 -14.95 22.86
N GLN A 104 -0.46 -14.94 24.18
CA GLN A 104 0.53 -14.18 24.96
C GLN A 104 1.94 -14.74 24.72
N PRO A 105 2.99 -13.90 24.64
CA PRO A 105 2.96 -12.44 24.86
C PRO A 105 2.56 -11.60 23.63
N PHE A 106 2.37 -12.22 22.47
CA PHE A 106 2.19 -11.52 21.19
C PHE A 106 0.92 -10.70 21.09
N SER A 107 -0.17 -11.10 21.76
CA SER A 107 -1.40 -10.28 21.82
C SER A 107 -1.22 -8.94 22.53
N ASN A 108 -0.18 -8.80 23.37
CA ASN A 108 0.18 -7.53 24.01
C ASN A 108 1.29 -6.77 23.29
N MET A 109 1.79 -7.28 22.14
CA MET A 109 2.80 -6.59 21.34
C MET A 109 2.13 -5.69 20.30
N PRO A 110 2.42 -4.38 20.29
CA PRO A 110 1.81 -3.48 19.32
C PRO A 110 2.27 -3.81 17.90
N GLN A 111 1.32 -3.77 16.98
CA GLN A 111 1.53 -3.79 15.54
C GLN A 111 1.16 -2.42 14.98
N VAL A 112 1.65 -2.08 13.78
CA VAL A 112 1.45 -0.76 13.18
C VAL A 112 1.11 -0.88 11.71
N ASN A 113 0.22 -0.01 11.23
CA ASN A 113 0.29 0.47 9.85
C ASN A 113 1.17 1.71 9.83
N VAL A 114 1.85 1.98 8.71
CA VAL A 114 2.56 3.25 8.50
C VAL A 114 1.73 4.10 7.55
N VAL A 115 1.32 5.29 7.99
CA VAL A 115 0.39 6.16 7.27
C VAL A 115 1.07 7.49 6.96
N ALA A 116 0.90 7.95 5.74
CA ALA A 116 1.33 9.26 5.26
C ALA A 116 0.18 9.96 4.52
N THR A 117 0.13 11.29 4.57
CA THR A 117 -0.93 12.06 3.89
C THR A 117 -0.39 13.21 3.05
N ILE A 118 -1.10 13.54 1.97
CA ILE A 118 -1.07 14.85 1.31
C ILE A 118 -2.45 15.44 1.50
N GLU A 119 -2.55 16.60 2.17
CA GLU A 119 -3.84 17.25 2.42
C GLU A 119 -4.46 17.79 1.12
N GLY A 120 -5.76 17.56 0.95
CA GLY A 120 -6.53 18.05 -0.18
C GLY A 120 -6.73 19.57 -0.13
N SER A 121 -6.62 20.22 -1.29
CA SER A 121 -6.74 21.69 -1.39
C SER A 121 -8.19 22.19 -1.44
N VAL A 122 -9.14 21.33 -1.82
CA VAL A 122 -10.57 21.68 -1.98
C VAL A 122 -11.45 20.90 -1.00
N TYR A 123 -11.19 19.61 -0.82
CA TYR A 123 -11.92 18.68 0.03
C TYR A 123 -10.96 17.96 1.00
N PRO A 124 -10.38 18.68 1.99
CA PRO A 124 -9.41 18.10 2.92
C PRO A 124 -9.99 16.95 3.77
N ASP A 125 -11.31 16.93 3.99
CA ASP A 125 -12.00 15.91 4.79
C ASP A 125 -12.53 14.72 3.95
N SER A 126 -12.18 14.64 2.66
CA SER A 126 -12.56 13.56 1.75
C SER A 126 -11.30 12.87 1.22
N TYR A 127 -11.26 11.54 1.26
CA TYR A 127 -10.01 10.77 1.17
C TYR A 127 -9.97 9.80 -0.01
N TYR A 128 -8.82 9.70 -0.65
CA TYR A 128 -8.44 8.56 -1.48
C TYR A 128 -7.30 7.80 -0.80
N VAL A 129 -7.47 6.49 -0.66
CA VAL A 129 -6.49 5.63 0.02
C VAL A 129 -5.68 4.86 -1.02
N ILE A 130 -4.36 4.83 -0.86
CA ILE A 130 -3.44 4.07 -1.69
C ILE A 130 -2.62 3.18 -0.75
N GLY A 131 -2.67 1.86 -0.92
CA GLY A 131 -1.96 1.00 0.02
C GLY A 131 -1.54 -0.36 -0.50
N GLY A 132 -0.62 -0.96 0.26
CA GLY A 132 -0.10 -2.31 0.10
C GLY A 132 0.38 -2.81 1.46
N HIS A 133 0.57 -4.12 1.63
CA HIS A 133 1.02 -4.66 2.92
C HIS A 133 2.53 -4.87 2.94
N TYR A 134 3.15 -4.65 4.10
CA TYR A 134 4.61 -4.74 4.23
C TYR A 134 5.08 -5.97 5.00
N ASP A 135 4.20 -6.73 5.64
CA ASP A 135 4.57 -8.04 6.16
C ASP A 135 4.71 -9.07 5.02
N SER A 136 5.33 -10.20 5.34
CA SER A 136 5.49 -11.32 4.42
C SER A 136 5.16 -12.64 5.11
N THR A 137 5.01 -13.70 4.32
CA THR A 137 4.79 -15.06 4.82
C THR A 137 5.72 -16.05 4.12
N ALA A 138 5.96 -17.18 4.76
CA ALA A 138 6.59 -18.35 4.16
C ALA A 138 5.66 -19.57 4.22
N ASP A 139 4.35 -19.39 4.41
CA ASP A 139 3.42 -20.51 4.62
C ASP A 139 3.28 -21.49 3.44
N ARG A 140 3.77 -21.10 2.26
CA ARG A 140 3.89 -21.92 1.04
C ARG A 140 5.31 -22.41 0.75
N ASP A 141 6.29 -22.08 1.57
CA ASP A 141 7.66 -22.57 1.42
C ASP A 141 7.76 -24.05 1.85
N GLU A 142 8.53 -24.86 1.13
CA GLU A 142 8.72 -26.28 1.47
C GLU A 142 9.39 -26.49 2.83
N ASN A 143 10.17 -25.51 3.29
CA ASN A 143 10.84 -25.51 4.59
C ASN A 143 9.96 -24.91 5.70
N TRP A 144 8.71 -24.53 5.40
CA TRP A 144 7.75 -24.09 6.41
C TRP A 144 7.32 -25.28 7.26
N ASN A 145 7.97 -25.44 8.43
CA ASN A 145 7.71 -26.53 9.36
C ASN A 145 6.40 -26.29 10.13
N ASN A 146 5.27 -26.20 9.41
CA ASN A 146 3.96 -25.81 9.95
C ASN A 146 4.02 -24.53 10.80
N GLY A 147 4.91 -23.61 10.43
CA GLY A 147 5.18 -22.38 11.16
C GLY A 147 5.97 -22.55 12.44
N ALA A 148 6.57 -23.70 12.76
CA ALA A 148 7.42 -23.87 13.94
C ALA A 148 8.75 -23.09 13.84
N ASN A 149 9.23 -22.85 12.63
CA ASN A 149 10.46 -22.09 12.33
C ASN A 149 10.19 -20.65 11.85
N TRP A 150 8.99 -20.11 12.07
CA TRP A 150 8.57 -18.79 11.59
C TRP A 150 9.50 -17.63 12.00
N GLN A 151 10.25 -17.78 13.09
CA GLN A 151 11.16 -16.75 13.59
C GLN A 151 12.49 -16.67 12.82
N THR A 152 12.87 -17.74 12.13
CA THR A 152 14.18 -17.88 11.48
C THR A 152 14.10 -18.21 10.00
N ILE A 153 12.93 -18.66 9.51
CA ILE A 153 12.72 -18.90 8.09
C ILE A 153 12.78 -17.58 7.31
N GLU A 154 13.47 -17.63 6.18
CA GLU A 154 13.48 -16.52 5.23
C GLU A 154 12.12 -16.42 4.54
N ALA A 155 11.61 -15.21 4.46
CA ALA A 155 10.37 -14.86 3.77
C ALA A 155 10.60 -13.51 3.09
N PRO A 156 11.44 -13.44 2.04
CA PRO A 156 11.88 -12.18 1.47
C PRO A 156 10.71 -11.38 0.87
N GLY A 157 9.64 -12.04 0.43
CA GLY A 157 8.40 -11.37 0.03
C GLY A 157 8.61 -10.24 -0.98
N ALA A 158 9.49 -10.45 -1.96
CA ALA A 158 9.87 -9.41 -2.91
C ALA A 158 8.66 -8.99 -3.76
N ASP A 159 7.99 -9.97 -4.37
CA ASP A 159 6.75 -9.70 -5.12
C ASP A 159 5.56 -9.48 -4.19
N ASP A 160 5.43 -10.35 -3.17
CA ASP A 160 4.38 -10.36 -2.16
C ASP A 160 4.91 -9.91 -0.78
N ASN A 161 4.81 -8.64 -0.40
CA ASN A 161 4.32 -7.51 -1.20
C ASN A 161 5.26 -6.29 -1.15
N ALA A 162 6.58 -6.54 -1.20
CA ALA A 162 7.55 -5.44 -1.27
C ALA A 162 7.39 -4.62 -2.56
N THR A 163 6.93 -5.22 -3.67
CA THR A 163 6.64 -4.47 -4.90
C THR A 163 5.48 -3.49 -4.76
N GLY A 164 4.40 -3.87 -4.08
CA GLY A 164 3.28 -2.96 -3.82
C GLY A 164 3.67 -1.82 -2.89
N VAL A 165 4.42 -2.11 -1.81
CA VAL A 165 4.94 -1.07 -0.91
C VAL A 165 5.91 -0.14 -1.65
N ALA A 166 6.77 -0.66 -2.52
CA ALA A 166 7.65 0.18 -3.33
C ALA A 166 6.86 1.13 -4.24
N ALA A 167 5.76 0.68 -4.85
CA ALA A 167 4.88 1.57 -5.62
C ALA A 167 4.20 2.62 -4.75
N VAL A 168 3.72 2.26 -3.55
CA VAL A 168 3.14 3.22 -2.58
C VAL A 168 4.15 4.32 -2.25
N LEU A 169 5.39 3.96 -1.93
CA LEU A 169 6.46 4.91 -1.59
C LEU A 169 6.82 5.80 -2.79
N GLU A 170 6.89 5.23 -3.99
CA GLU A 170 7.25 5.98 -5.19
C GLU A 170 6.15 6.95 -5.64
N MET A 171 4.88 6.54 -5.53
CA MET A 171 3.75 7.45 -5.77
C MET A 171 3.73 8.58 -4.73
N ALA A 172 3.94 8.27 -3.45
CA ALA A 172 4.05 9.30 -2.42
C ALA A 172 5.18 10.29 -2.74
N ARG A 173 6.35 9.79 -3.18
CA ARG A 173 7.50 10.63 -3.55
C ARG A 173 7.17 11.57 -4.69
N VAL A 174 6.57 11.07 -5.78
CA VAL A 174 6.25 11.88 -6.96
C VAL A 174 5.11 12.86 -6.66
N LEU A 175 4.03 12.42 -6.04
CA LEU A 175 2.84 13.24 -5.80
C LEU A 175 3.06 14.29 -4.71
N SER A 176 4.01 14.06 -3.79
CA SER A 176 4.37 15.04 -2.77
C SER A 176 5.55 15.94 -3.17
N ASP A 177 6.17 15.74 -4.33
CA ASP A 177 7.31 16.56 -4.74
C ASP A 177 6.85 18.01 -5.00
N PRO A 178 7.33 19.00 -4.22
CA PRO A 178 6.96 20.40 -4.42
C PRO A 178 7.32 20.93 -5.82
N ALA A 179 8.30 20.34 -6.50
CA ALA A 179 8.71 20.73 -7.84
C ALA A 179 7.65 20.44 -8.91
N THR A 180 6.74 19.48 -8.66
CA THR A 180 5.63 19.17 -9.58
C THR A 180 4.52 20.22 -9.55
N GLY A 181 4.47 21.05 -8.50
CA GLY A 181 3.36 21.99 -8.27
C GLY A 181 2.01 21.32 -7.98
N PHE A 182 1.96 19.99 -7.86
CA PHE A 182 0.72 19.25 -7.69
C PHE A 182 0.08 19.50 -6.34
N ARG A 183 -1.23 19.74 -6.35
CA ARG A 183 -2.08 19.90 -5.17
C ARG A 183 -3.36 19.13 -5.43
N PRO A 184 -3.55 17.95 -4.80
CA PRO A 184 -4.76 17.17 -5.04
C PRO A 184 -5.96 17.92 -4.45
N ASP A 185 -7.12 17.84 -5.10
CA ASP A 185 -8.37 18.40 -4.56
C ASP A 185 -8.78 17.69 -3.26
N TYR A 186 -8.54 16.37 -3.20
CA TYR A 186 -8.89 15.48 -2.09
C TYR A 186 -7.65 15.07 -1.32
N THR A 187 -7.80 14.71 -0.04
CA THR A 187 -6.69 14.20 0.75
C THR A 187 -6.26 12.82 0.24
N LEU A 188 -4.98 12.67 -0.08
CA LEU A 188 -4.38 11.39 -0.43
C LEU A 188 -3.80 10.75 0.82
N VAL A 189 -4.13 9.48 1.07
CA VAL A 189 -3.66 8.72 2.22
C VAL A 189 -2.87 7.51 1.71
N PHE A 190 -1.57 7.50 1.96
CA PHE A 190 -0.68 6.38 1.65
C PHE A 190 -0.58 5.49 2.88
N VAL A 191 -0.83 4.19 2.72
CA VAL A 191 -0.81 3.24 3.83
C VAL A 191 0.00 2.00 3.50
N ALA A 192 1.04 1.75 4.30
CA ALA A 192 1.67 0.44 4.38
C ALA A 192 1.00 -0.36 5.50
N PHE A 193 0.14 -1.31 5.13
CA PHE A 193 -0.61 -2.12 6.08
C PHE A 193 0.29 -3.18 6.72
N GLY A 194 0.19 -3.34 8.04
CA GLY A 194 0.85 -4.43 8.75
C GLY A 194 -0.10 -5.59 8.99
N VAL A 195 0.44 -6.81 9.03
CA VAL A 195 -0.34 -8.01 9.41
C VAL A 195 -1.50 -8.24 8.42
N GLU A 196 -1.19 -8.13 7.13
CA GLU A 196 -2.09 -8.64 6.09
C GLU A 196 -2.08 -10.17 6.12
N GLU A 197 -0.87 -10.72 6.24
CA GLU A 197 -0.68 -12.14 6.14
C GLU A 197 -1.14 -12.85 7.40
N ARG A 198 -1.34 -14.16 7.23
CA ARG A 198 -1.63 -15.05 8.34
C ARG A 198 -0.50 -15.02 9.37
N ILE A 199 -0.81 -14.61 10.61
CA ILE A 199 0.15 -14.78 11.71
C ILE A 199 0.50 -16.26 11.90
N PRO A 200 1.73 -16.60 12.33
CA PRO A 200 2.18 -17.99 12.46
C PRO A 200 1.22 -18.86 13.29
N GLN A 201 0.96 -20.08 12.83
CA GLN A 201 -0.02 -20.98 13.44
C GLN A 201 0.30 -21.28 14.91
N SER A 202 1.59 -21.37 15.26
CA SER A 202 2.05 -21.65 16.63
C SER A 202 1.71 -20.56 17.64
N ILE A 203 1.39 -19.33 17.19
CA ILE A 203 1.06 -18.20 18.06
C ILE A 203 -0.40 -17.78 17.95
N ARG A 204 -1.26 -18.57 17.29
CA ARG A 204 -2.70 -18.29 17.19
C ARG A 204 -3.46 -18.85 18.38
N ALA A 205 -4.28 -18.02 19.02
CA ALA A 205 -5.10 -18.44 20.14
C ALA A 205 -6.32 -19.28 19.73
N SER A 206 -6.64 -19.37 18.44
CA SER A 206 -7.83 -20.05 17.91
C SER A 206 -7.81 -20.19 16.38
N ASN A 207 -8.77 -20.93 15.80
CA ASN A 207 -9.03 -21.00 14.36
C ASN A 207 -9.70 -19.72 13.80
N ILE A 208 -9.41 -18.55 14.39
CA ILE A 208 -9.93 -17.27 13.94
C ILE A 208 -9.14 -16.80 12.72
N ASN A 209 -9.84 -16.18 11.76
CA ASN A 209 -9.20 -15.53 10.62
C ASN A 209 -8.28 -14.40 11.13
N THR A 210 -6.99 -14.47 10.79
CA THR A 210 -5.98 -13.47 11.18
C THR A 210 -5.40 -12.73 9.98
N ASN A 211 -6.12 -12.74 8.85
CA ASN A 211 -5.74 -12.00 7.66
C ASN A 211 -6.22 -10.55 7.76
N HIS A 212 -5.49 -9.66 7.11
CA HIS A 212 -5.85 -8.27 6.89
C HIS A 212 -6.08 -7.51 8.21
N VAL A 213 -5.35 -7.84 9.29
CA VAL A 213 -5.60 -7.26 10.62
C VAL A 213 -5.36 -5.75 10.59
N GLY A 214 -4.26 -5.30 9.96
CA GLY A 214 -3.95 -3.88 9.85
C GLY A 214 -4.96 -3.09 9.02
N SER A 215 -5.37 -3.60 7.86
CA SER A 215 -6.36 -2.91 7.02
C SER A 215 -7.77 -2.98 7.60
N ARG A 216 -8.16 -4.06 8.30
CA ARG A 216 -9.42 -4.13 9.07
C ARG A 216 -9.43 -3.12 10.22
N HIS A 217 -8.31 -2.95 10.93
CA HIS A 217 -8.17 -1.93 11.97
C HIS A 217 -8.34 -0.53 11.38
N PHE A 218 -7.62 -0.23 10.29
CA PHE A 218 -7.72 1.06 9.60
C PHE A 218 -9.16 1.34 9.13
N ALA A 219 -9.80 0.38 8.46
CA ALA A 219 -11.17 0.52 7.95
C ALA A 219 -12.19 0.69 9.09
N LYS A 220 -12.02 -0.04 10.20
CA LYS A 220 -12.89 0.11 11.38
C LYS A 220 -12.73 1.48 12.02
N ARG A 221 -11.50 1.99 12.13
CA ARG A 221 -11.21 3.35 12.63
C ARG A 221 -11.87 4.38 11.72
N ALA A 222 -11.67 4.28 10.40
CA ALA A 222 -12.25 5.19 9.42
C ALA A 222 -13.79 5.21 9.49
N SER A 223 -14.42 4.03 9.54
CA SER A 223 -15.86 3.91 9.71
C SER A 223 -16.35 4.50 11.04
N SER A 224 -15.61 4.31 12.13
CA SER A 224 -15.97 4.85 13.45
C SER A 224 -15.84 6.38 13.50
N ASN A 225 -14.90 6.94 12.73
CA ASN A 225 -14.70 8.38 12.60
C ASN A 225 -15.63 9.03 11.57
N ASN A 226 -16.38 8.23 10.81
CA ASN A 226 -17.19 8.69 9.69
C ASN A 226 -16.34 9.40 8.61
N ASP A 227 -15.13 8.88 8.35
CA ASP A 227 -14.22 9.39 7.32
C ASP A 227 -14.86 9.20 5.92
N ASP A 228 -14.84 10.25 5.10
CA ASP A 228 -15.40 10.23 3.74
C ASP A 228 -14.40 9.65 2.72
N ILE A 229 -14.22 8.33 2.75
CA ILE A 229 -13.34 7.62 1.81
C ILE A 229 -14.07 7.45 0.46
N ARG A 230 -13.58 8.14 -0.56
CA ARG A 230 -14.13 8.15 -1.93
C ARG A 230 -13.65 7.00 -2.80
N GLY A 231 -12.48 6.45 -2.48
CA GLY A 231 -11.91 5.32 -3.20
C GLY A 231 -10.67 4.77 -2.52
N MET A 232 -10.32 3.53 -2.85
CA MET A 232 -9.10 2.88 -2.39
C MET A 232 -8.46 2.08 -3.52
N ILE A 233 -7.14 2.23 -3.67
CA ILE A 233 -6.30 1.43 -4.55
C ILE A 233 -5.47 0.48 -3.68
N SER A 234 -5.68 -0.82 -3.86
CA SER A 234 -4.88 -1.88 -3.26
C SER A 234 -3.84 -2.35 -4.26
N ILE A 235 -2.57 -2.31 -3.88
CA ILE A 235 -1.45 -2.73 -4.73
C ILE A 235 -0.81 -3.95 -4.09
N ASP A 236 -0.93 -5.08 -4.80
CA ASP A 236 -0.47 -6.37 -4.31
C ASP A 236 0.06 -7.22 -5.45
N MET A 237 1.32 -7.66 -5.33
CA MET A 237 2.05 -8.47 -6.32
C MET A 237 2.11 -7.85 -7.73
N ILE A 238 2.97 -6.84 -7.92
CA ILE A 238 3.12 -6.13 -9.22
C ILE A 238 4.49 -6.33 -9.89
N GLY A 239 5.36 -7.14 -9.31
CA GLY A 239 6.73 -7.38 -9.80
C GLY A 239 6.88 -8.61 -10.70
N TYR A 240 5.94 -9.54 -10.68
CA TYR A 240 5.98 -10.74 -11.51
C TYR A 240 4.83 -10.82 -12.51
N ASN A 241 5.18 -10.94 -13.80
CA ASN A 241 4.22 -11.26 -14.85
C ASN A 241 4.89 -12.16 -15.91
N ASN A 242 4.48 -13.43 -15.98
CA ASN A 242 4.91 -14.38 -17.00
C ASN A 242 4.07 -14.33 -18.28
N HIS A 243 2.97 -13.57 -18.27
CA HIS A 243 2.17 -13.25 -19.44
C HIS A 243 2.60 -11.88 -19.95
N HIS A 244 3.43 -11.85 -20.99
CA HIS A 244 3.82 -10.61 -21.65
C HIS A 244 2.56 -9.81 -22.05
N MET A 245 2.32 -8.68 -21.36
CA MET A 245 1.23 -7.69 -21.54
C MET A 245 -0.08 -8.03 -20.81
N TYR A 246 -0.04 -8.26 -19.50
CA TYR A 246 -1.28 -8.33 -18.70
C TYR A 246 -1.24 -7.34 -17.52
N THR A 247 -2.14 -6.36 -17.55
CA THR A 247 -2.51 -5.54 -16.40
C THR A 247 -4.00 -5.70 -16.20
N SER A 248 -4.42 -6.14 -15.01
CA SER A 248 -5.84 -6.25 -14.65
C SER A 248 -6.13 -5.22 -13.57
N LEU A 249 -6.92 -4.20 -13.92
CA LEU A 249 -7.52 -3.33 -12.93
C LEU A 249 -8.85 -3.96 -12.48
N VAL A 250 -8.91 -4.41 -11.22
CA VAL A 250 -10.15 -4.92 -10.63
C VAL A 250 -10.78 -3.79 -9.83
N MET A 251 -11.84 -3.18 -10.36
CA MET A 251 -12.61 -2.16 -9.66
C MET A 251 -13.80 -2.80 -8.94
N HIS A 252 -13.92 -2.55 -7.65
CA HIS A 252 -15.14 -2.84 -6.90
C HIS A 252 -15.79 -1.51 -6.52
N ASN A 253 -16.82 -1.13 -7.27
CA ASN A 253 -17.66 0.01 -6.93
C ASN A 253 -18.90 -0.53 -6.22
N ASN A 254 -19.42 0.19 -5.21
CA ASN A 254 -20.69 -0.17 -4.54
C ASN A 254 -21.94 -0.09 -5.47
N PHE A 255 -21.74 0.14 -6.77
CA PHE A 255 -22.72 -0.03 -7.82
C PHE A 255 -22.40 -1.33 -8.56
N MET A 256 -23.41 -2.18 -8.73
CA MET A 256 -23.36 -3.52 -9.34
C MET A 256 -22.83 -3.54 -10.80
N VAL A 257 -21.55 -3.25 -11.02
CA VAL A 257 -20.86 -3.46 -12.29
C VAL A 257 -19.41 -3.85 -12.01
N ASN A 258 -19.10 -5.14 -12.16
CA ASN A 258 -17.72 -5.62 -12.24
C ASN A 258 -17.24 -5.38 -13.67
N GLU A 259 -16.48 -4.32 -13.90
CA GLU A 259 -15.79 -4.10 -15.18
C GLU A 259 -14.32 -4.47 -15.04
N SER A 260 -13.88 -5.47 -15.80
CA SER A 260 -12.47 -5.71 -16.07
C SER A 260 -12.10 -4.96 -17.34
N VAL A 261 -11.23 -3.97 -17.22
CA VAL A 261 -10.71 -3.25 -18.38
C VAL A 261 -9.37 -3.89 -18.75
N GLN A 262 -9.33 -4.50 -19.94
CA GLN A 262 -8.09 -5.04 -20.52
C GLN A 262 -7.45 -3.95 -21.39
N PHE A 263 -6.20 -3.61 -21.09
CA PHE A 263 -5.37 -2.78 -21.95
C PHE A 263 -4.40 -3.69 -22.71
N GLY A 264 -4.46 -3.64 -24.05
CA GLY A 264 -3.59 -4.40 -24.97
C GLY A 264 -2.42 -3.59 -25.49
#